data_AF-A0A9E3MVV9-F1
#
_entry.id   AF-A0A9E3MVV9-F1
#
_cell.length_a   1.000
_cell.length_b   1.000
_cell.length_c   1.000
_cell.angle_alpha   90.00
_cell.angle_beta   90.00
_cell.angle_gamma   90.00
#
_symmetry.space_group_name_H-M   'P 1'
#
loop_
_entity.id
_entity.type
_entity.pdbx_description
1 polymer ?
#
loop_
_entity_poly.entity_id
_entity_poly.type
_entity_poly.pdbx_seq_one_letter_code
_entity_poly.pdbx_strand_id
1 'polypeptide(L)'
;RDVVMTNWRDGSVNFEQRGVEFPDFWSVNAVNIVTSKYFRGAVGTPQREVSLKQLIDRIVKTYRKAGEDYKYFASPADAEIFEHELAYALLHQIFSFNSPVWFNVGTPQPQQVSACFILAVDDSMESILDWYKEEGMIFKGGSGAGLNLSRIRSSKELLSSGGNASGPVSFMRGADASAGTIKSGGATRRAAKMVILDVDHPDIEDFIETKVKEEEKIRALRDAGFDMDLGGDDITSVQYQNANNSVRVNDTFMKAVETGGKFGLTSRMTGEVIEEVEAKTLFRKMAEAAWACADPGIQYDDTINHWHTCPESGRINGSNPCSEYMHLDNTSCNLASLNLMKFLKDDSKGNQSFDVERFAKVVELVITAMDISICFADFPTQKIGENTRAFRQLGIGYA
;
A
#
# COMPACT_ATOMS: atom_id res chain seq x y z
N ARG A 1 -19.32 1.78 -26.15
CA ARG A 1 -19.61 2.98 -25.35
C ARG A 1 -18.50 3.98 -25.58
N ASP A 2 -18.78 5.28 -25.50
CA ASP A 2 -17.74 6.31 -25.59
C ASP A 2 -17.42 6.83 -24.19
N VAL A 3 -16.13 6.91 -23.86
CA VAL A 3 -15.65 7.45 -22.59
C VAL A 3 -15.10 8.84 -22.85
N VAL A 4 -15.77 9.85 -22.30
CA VAL A 4 -15.33 11.25 -22.32
C VAL A 4 -15.37 11.74 -20.89
N MET A 5 -14.21 12.09 -20.35
CA MET A 5 -14.07 12.65 -19.02
C MET A 5 -13.71 14.14 -19.13
N THR A 6 -14.47 14.97 -18.42
CA THR A 6 -14.25 16.41 -18.37
C THR A 6 -13.77 16.84 -16.99
N ASN A 7 -12.96 17.88 -16.97
CA ASN A 7 -12.57 18.58 -15.75
C ASN A 7 -13.78 19.38 -15.26
N TRP A 8 -14.15 19.19 -13.99
CA TRP A 8 -15.31 19.84 -13.39
C TRP A 8 -15.11 21.36 -13.19
N ARG A 9 -13.85 21.83 -13.11
CA ARG A 9 -13.53 23.25 -12.88
C ARG A 9 -13.75 24.11 -14.14
N ASP A 10 -13.33 23.63 -15.30
CA ASP A 10 -13.29 24.41 -16.54
C ASP A 10 -14.04 23.76 -17.72
N GLY A 11 -14.56 22.54 -17.55
CA GLY A 11 -15.26 21.79 -18.59
C GLY A 11 -14.36 21.18 -19.67
N SER A 12 -13.03 21.34 -19.57
CA SER A 12 -12.08 20.79 -20.54
C SER A 12 -12.07 19.26 -20.55
N VAL A 13 -11.85 18.63 -21.70
CA VAL A 13 -11.73 17.17 -21.79
C VAL A 13 -10.35 16.75 -21.29
N ASN A 14 -10.30 15.97 -20.21
CA ASN A 14 -9.03 15.48 -19.65
C ASN A 14 -8.68 14.06 -20.14
N PHE A 15 -9.67 13.30 -20.63
CA PHE A 15 -9.46 11.99 -21.22
C PHE A 15 -10.61 11.63 -22.16
N GLU A 16 -10.31 11.07 -23.32
CA GLU A 16 -11.30 10.58 -24.27
C GLU A 16 -10.84 9.27 -24.93
N GLN A 17 -11.73 8.28 -24.96
CA GLN A 17 -11.58 7.07 -25.76
C GLN A 17 -12.96 6.57 -26.21
N ARG A 18 -13.16 6.49 -27.52
CA ARG A 18 -14.45 6.09 -28.13
C ARG A 18 -14.48 4.61 -28.48
N GLY A 19 -15.68 4.06 -28.61
CA GLY A 19 -15.91 2.71 -29.11
C GLY A 19 -15.44 1.59 -28.17
N VAL A 20 -15.38 1.82 -26.85
CA VAL A 20 -14.97 0.79 -25.90
C VAL A 20 -16.07 -0.23 -25.63
N GLU A 21 -15.69 -1.49 -25.48
CA GLU A 21 -16.62 -2.62 -25.29
C GLU A 21 -16.69 -3.05 -23.81
N PHE A 22 -17.88 -2.98 -23.24
CA PHE A 22 -18.22 -3.37 -21.86
C PHE A 22 -19.65 -3.95 -21.84
N PRO A 23 -19.97 -4.85 -20.89
CA PRO A 23 -21.35 -5.26 -20.65
C PRO A 23 -22.25 -4.09 -20.27
N ASP A 24 -23.54 -4.22 -20.56
CA ASP A 24 -24.53 -3.17 -20.29
C ASP A 24 -24.73 -2.88 -18.80
N PHE A 25 -24.60 -3.89 -17.94
CA PHE A 25 -24.74 -3.77 -16.49
C PHE A 25 -23.57 -3.08 -15.78
N TRP A 26 -22.45 -2.80 -16.46
CA TRP A 26 -21.37 -2.01 -15.89
C TRP A 26 -21.78 -0.54 -15.78
N SER A 27 -21.55 0.08 -14.62
CA SER A 27 -21.88 1.50 -14.42
C SER A 27 -20.99 2.39 -15.29
N VAL A 28 -21.50 3.58 -15.67
CA VAL A 28 -20.73 4.57 -16.45
C VAL A 28 -19.43 4.93 -15.73
N ASN A 29 -19.48 5.10 -14.39
CA ASN A 29 -18.29 5.40 -13.60
C ASN A 29 -17.25 4.28 -13.65
N ALA A 30 -17.68 3.02 -13.55
CA ALA A 30 -16.76 1.89 -13.65
C ALA A 30 -16.10 1.81 -15.04
N VAL A 31 -16.88 2.03 -16.10
CA VAL A 31 -16.35 2.09 -17.47
C VAL A 31 -15.32 3.22 -17.61
N ASN A 32 -15.64 4.43 -17.13
CA ASN A 32 -14.71 5.57 -17.19
C ASN A 32 -13.39 5.29 -16.46
N ILE A 33 -13.46 4.69 -15.27
CA ILE A 33 -12.28 4.36 -14.45
C ILE A 33 -11.45 3.26 -15.13
N VAL A 34 -12.07 2.15 -15.54
CA VAL A 34 -11.37 1.04 -16.18
C VAL A 34 -10.70 1.49 -17.48
N THR A 35 -11.42 2.21 -18.33
CA THR A 35 -10.86 2.71 -19.57
C THR A 35 -9.73 3.71 -19.31
N SER A 36 -9.89 4.71 -18.45
CA SER A 36 -8.85 5.73 -18.26
C SER A 36 -7.61 5.25 -17.50
N LYS A 37 -7.74 4.27 -16.59
CA LYS A 37 -6.66 3.87 -15.69
C LYS A 37 -6.09 2.46 -15.93
N TYR A 38 -6.90 1.53 -16.41
CA TYR A 38 -6.53 0.10 -16.44
C TYR A 38 -6.31 -0.47 -17.85
N PHE A 39 -6.93 0.13 -18.87
CA PHE A 39 -6.61 -0.22 -20.25
C PHE A 39 -5.14 0.09 -20.54
N ARG A 40 -4.44 -0.89 -21.12
CA ARG A 40 -3.02 -0.80 -21.48
C ARG A 40 -2.83 -0.19 -22.86
N GLY A 41 -1.68 0.45 -23.08
CA GLY A 41 -1.33 1.14 -24.32
C GLY A 41 -1.67 2.62 -24.30
N ALA A 42 -0.97 3.43 -25.10
CA ALA A 42 -1.24 4.85 -25.21
C ALA A 42 -2.49 5.08 -26.09
N VAL A 43 -3.32 6.06 -25.72
CA VAL A 43 -4.53 6.37 -26.50
C VAL A 43 -4.13 6.74 -27.94
N GLY A 44 -4.83 6.16 -28.91
CA GLY A 44 -4.56 6.35 -30.33
C GLY A 44 -3.53 5.38 -30.93
N THR A 45 -2.89 4.52 -30.14
CA THR A 45 -1.99 3.49 -30.68
C THR A 45 -2.69 2.15 -30.89
N PRO A 46 -2.22 1.29 -31.82
CA PRO A 46 -2.79 -0.04 -32.04
C PRO A 46 -2.73 -0.97 -30.83
N GLN A 47 -1.82 -0.70 -29.89
CA GLN A 47 -1.64 -1.48 -28.66
C GLN A 47 -2.63 -1.09 -27.56
N ARG A 48 -3.46 -0.06 -27.78
CA ARG A 48 -4.46 0.38 -26.81
C ARG A 48 -5.56 -0.66 -26.66
N GLU A 49 -5.79 -1.12 -25.44
CA GLU A 49 -6.96 -1.95 -25.13
C GLU A 49 -8.24 -1.15 -25.36
N VAL A 50 -9.21 -1.80 -26.00
CA VAL A 50 -10.51 -1.23 -26.37
C VAL A 50 -11.68 -2.00 -25.77
N SER A 51 -11.44 -3.14 -25.12
CA SER A 51 -12.49 -3.93 -24.49
C SER A 51 -12.12 -4.46 -23.11
N LEU A 52 -13.11 -4.58 -22.24
CA LEU A 52 -12.97 -5.27 -20.95
C LEU A 52 -12.53 -6.73 -21.15
N LYS A 53 -12.95 -7.36 -22.25
CA LYS A 53 -12.54 -8.71 -22.62
C LYS A 53 -11.02 -8.82 -22.76
N GLN A 54 -10.37 -7.89 -23.48
CA GLN A 54 -8.90 -7.90 -23.63
C GLN A 54 -8.19 -7.81 -22.28
N LEU A 55 -8.69 -6.93 -21.40
CA LEU A 55 -8.15 -6.74 -20.05
C LEU A 55 -8.29 -7.99 -19.19
N ILE A 56 -9.47 -8.63 -19.16
CA ILE A 56 -9.70 -9.86 -18.38
C ILE A 56 -8.91 -11.02 -18.98
N ASP A 57 -8.94 -11.20 -20.31
CA ASP A 57 -8.25 -12.30 -21.00
C ASP A 57 -6.76 -12.33 -20.67
N ARG A 58 -6.06 -11.18 -20.72
CA ARG A 58 -4.62 -11.17 -20.44
C ARG A 58 -4.28 -11.56 -19.01
N ILE A 59 -5.17 -11.27 -18.05
CA ILE A 59 -4.97 -11.65 -16.65
C ILE A 59 -5.24 -13.14 -16.50
N VAL A 60 -6.45 -13.57 -16.86
CA VAL A 60 -6.90 -14.95 -16.61
C VAL A 60 -6.04 -15.97 -17.36
N LYS A 61 -5.66 -15.70 -18.61
CA LYS A 61 -4.79 -16.61 -19.38
C LYS A 61 -3.39 -16.72 -18.81
N THR A 62 -2.84 -15.64 -18.25
CA THR A 62 -1.55 -15.71 -17.53
C THR A 62 -1.67 -16.55 -16.27
N TYR A 63 -2.75 -16.40 -15.50
CA TYR A 63 -3.00 -17.22 -14.32
C TYR A 63 -3.21 -18.69 -14.68
N ARG A 64 -4.00 -19.01 -15.70
CA ARG A 64 -4.17 -20.40 -16.18
C ARG A 64 -2.82 -20.99 -16.58
N LYS A 65 -2.06 -20.30 -17.44
CA LYS A 65 -0.76 -20.76 -17.91
C LYS A 65 0.17 -21.06 -16.73
N ALA A 66 0.23 -20.15 -15.75
CA ALA A 66 1.02 -20.38 -14.56
C ALA A 66 0.49 -21.58 -13.73
N GLY A 67 -0.82 -21.70 -13.54
CA GLY A 67 -1.40 -22.86 -12.86
C GLY A 67 -1.05 -24.18 -13.54
N GLU A 68 -1.00 -24.22 -14.88
CA GLU A 68 -0.53 -25.38 -15.66
C GLU A 68 0.98 -25.62 -15.45
N ASP A 69 1.81 -24.59 -15.64
CA ASP A 69 3.27 -24.67 -15.53
C ASP A 69 3.72 -25.11 -14.12
N TYR A 70 2.98 -24.69 -13.07
CA TYR A 70 3.24 -25.01 -11.66
C TYR A 70 2.37 -26.15 -11.10
N LYS A 71 1.63 -26.86 -11.95
CA LYS A 71 0.88 -28.09 -11.61
C LYS A 71 -0.22 -27.92 -10.53
N TYR A 72 -0.95 -26.81 -10.58
CA TYR A 72 -2.15 -26.61 -9.75
C TYR A 72 -3.35 -27.43 -10.20
N PHE A 73 -3.39 -27.81 -11.47
CA PHE A 73 -4.53 -28.50 -12.09
C PHE A 73 -4.24 -29.99 -12.29
N ALA A 74 -5.20 -30.85 -11.95
CA ALA A 74 -5.09 -32.29 -12.15
C ALA A 74 -5.23 -32.70 -13.62
N SER A 75 -5.99 -31.91 -14.39
CA SER A 75 -6.22 -32.12 -15.82
C SER A 75 -6.30 -30.80 -16.60
N PRO A 76 -6.15 -30.84 -17.94
CA PRO A 76 -6.40 -29.67 -18.79
C PRO A 76 -7.83 -29.13 -18.69
N ALA A 77 -8.81 -30.00 -18.37
CA ALA A 77 -10.20 -29.60 -18.18
C ALA A 77 -10.36 -28.74 -16.90
N ASP A 78 -9.65 -29.08 -15.82
CA ASP A 78 -9.67 -28.28 -14.59
C ASP A 78 -9.06 -26.88 -14.81
N ALA A 79 -8.00 -26.79 -15.61
CA ALA A 79 -7.38 -25.52 -16.00
C ALA A 79 -8.33 -24.63 -16.81
N GLU A 80 -9.12 -25.24 -17.71
CA GLU A 80 -10.15 -24.54 -18.48
C GLU A 80 -11.31 -24.07 -17.60
N ILE A 81 -11.78 -24.91 -16.67
CA ILE A 81 -12.82 -24.54 -15.70
C ILE A 81 -12.34 -23.35 -14.86
N PHE A 82 -11.11 -23.41 -14.35
CA PHE A 82 -10.53 -22.31 -13.58
C PHE A 82 -10.48 -21.01 -14.38
N GLU A 83 -10.04 -21.04 -15.65
CA GLU A 83 -10.06 -19.86 -16.53
C GLU A 83 -11.48 -19.29 -16.67
N HIS A 84 -12.47 -20.14 -16.96
CA HIS A 84 -13.85 -19.69 -17.14
C HIS A 84 -14.46 -19.12 -15.86
N GLU A 85 -14.26 -19.77 -14.72
CA GLU A 85 -14.78 -19.31 -13.43
C GLU A 85 -14.12 -18.00 -13.00
N LEU A 86 -12.80 -17.88 -13.17
CA LEU A 86 -12.06 -16.66 -12.84
C LEU A 86 -12.50 -15.49 -13.73
N ALA A 87 -12.63 -15.72 -15.05
CA ALA A 87 -13.14 -14.71 -15.98
C ALA A 87 -14.57 -14.28 -15.64
N TYR A 88 -15.46 -15.24 -15.34
CA TYR A 88 -16.83 -14.97 -14.93
C TYR A 88 -16.87 -14.12 -13.65
N ALA A 89 -16.10 -14.50 -12.63
CA ALA A 89 -16.10 -13.81 -11.35
C ALA A 89 -15.59 -12.36 -11.44
N LEU A 90 -14.58 -12.11 -12.28
CA LEU A 90 -14.08 -10.75 -12.56
C LEU A 90 -15.08 -9.93 -13.39
N LEU A 91 -15.65 -10.52 -14.46
CA LEU A 91 -16.59 -9.85 -15.36
C LEU A 91 -17.87 -9.41 -14.63
N HIS A 92 -18.38 -10.25 -13.73
CA HIS A 92 -19.59 -9.99 -12.94
C HIS A 92 -19.35 -9.25 -11.62
N GLN A 93 -18.11 -8.79 -11.40
CA GLN A 93 -17.70 -8.03 -10.22
C GLN A 93 -18.03 -8.77 -8.90
N ILE A 94 -17.81 -10.10 -8.88
CA ILE A 94 -17.96 -10.95 -7.70
C ILE A 94 -16.79 -10.71 -6.75
N PHE A 95 -15.59 -10.54 -7.30
CA PHE A 95 -14.42 -10.07 -6.58
C PHE A 95 -13.55 -9.24 -7.54
N SER A 96 -12.52 -8.60 -7.00
CA SER A 96 -11.47 -7.96 -7.79
C SER A 96 -10.10 -8.16 -7.15
N PHE A 97 -9.07 -8.34 -7.98
CA PHE A 97 -7.68 -8.26 -7.52
C PHE A 97 -7.28 -6.81 -7.22
N ASN A 98 -6.20 -6.64 -6.46
CA ASN A 98 -5.55 -5.35 -6.33
C ASN A 98 -5.09 -4.77 -7.67
N SER A 99 -4.95 -3.44 -7.71
CA SER A 99 -4.67 -2.71 -8.95
C SER A 99 -3.40 -3.16 -9.71
N PRO A 100 -2.26 -3.47 -9.06
CA PRO A 100 -1.08 -4.01 -9.75
C PRO A 100 -1.33 -5.23 -10.64
N VAL A 101 -2.22 -6.16 -10.23
CA VAL A 101 -2.61 -7.30 -11.09
C VAL A 101 -3.19 -6.79 -12.40
N TRP A 102 -4.12 -5.83 -12.32
CA TRP A 102 -4.73 -5.21 -13.49
C TRP A 102 -3.75 -4.39 -14.32
N PHE A 103 -2.74 -3.76 -13.73
CA PHE A 103 -1.77 -2.96 -14.49
C PHE A 103 -0.74 -3.80 -15.25
N ASN A 104 -0.28 -4.89 -14.63
CA ASN A 104 0.98 -5.52 -15.03
C ASN A 104 0.79 -6.89 -15.68
N VAL A 105 -0.19 -7.67 -15.22
CA VAL A 105 -0.29 -9.09 -15.61
C VAL A 105 -0.63 -9.25 -17.09
N GLY A 106 0.13 -10.08 -17.79
CA GLY A 106 -0.06 -10.33 -19.22
C GLY A 106 0.41 -9.17 -20.11
N THR A 107 1.19 -8.24 -19.56
CA THR A 107 1.86 -7.16 -20.32
C THR A 107 3.36 -7.41 -20.44
N PRO A 108 4.11 -6.67 -21.29
CA PRO A 108 5.57 -6.78 -21.37
C PRO A 108 6.34 -6.21 -20.16
N GLN A 109 5.65 -5.62 -19.18
CA GLN A 109 6.29 -5.13 -17.95
C GLN A 109 6.56 -6.28 -16.99
N PRO A 110 7.44 -6.10 -15.99
CA PRO A 110 7.54 -7.04 -14.88
C PRO A 110 6.16 -7.33 -14.28
N GLN A 111 5.88 -8.60 -14.00
CA GLN A 111 4.62 -9.10 -13.49
C GLN A 111 4.47 -8.81 -11.99
N GLN A 112 4.51 -7.54 -11.59
CA GLN A 112 4.31 -7.15 -10.19
C GLN A 112 2.84 -7.29 -9.80
N VAL A 113 2.52 -8.33 -9.04
CA VAL A 113 1.14 -8.65 -8.60
C VAL A 113 0.84 -8.14 -7.19
N SER A 114 1.83 -8.02 -6.31
CA SER A 114 1.65 -7.56 -4.93
C SER A 114 1.39 -6.07 -4.88
N ALA A 115 0.42 -5.62 -4.07
CA ALA A 115 0.15 -4.19 -3.84
C ALA A 115 0.89 -3.62 -2.63
N CYS A 116 1.28 -4.49 -1.71
CA CYS A 116 1.78 -4.10 -0.41
C CYS A 116 3.15 -4.70 -0.21
N PHE A 117 4.11 -3.86 0.16
CA PHE A 117 5.48 -4.25 0.49
C PHE A 117 5.85 -3.73 1.87
N ILE A 118 6.63 -4.51 2.61
CA ILE A 118 7.30 -4.08 3.85
C ILE A 118 8.79 -4.14 3.57
N LEU A 119 9.51 -3.04 3.83
CA LEU A 119 10.95 -2.93 3.65
C LEU A 119 11.65 -2.88 5.01
N ALA A 120 12.92 -3.29 5.04
CA ALA A 120 13.81 -3.01 6.17
C ALA A 120 14.78 -1.88 5.79
N VAL A 121 15.21 -1.13 6.79
CA VAL A 121 16.32 -0.19 6.67
C VAL A 121 17.24 -0.34 7.88
N ASP A 122 18.54 -0.39 7.63
CA ASP A 122 19.59 -0.46 8.64
C ASP A 122 20.25 0.92 8.81
N ASP A 123 20.92 1.11 9.95
CA ASP A 123 21.62 2.34 10.30
C ASP A 123 22.97 2.48 9.55
N SER A 124 22.90 2.50 8.23
CA SER A 124 24.04 2.71 7.33
C SER A 124 23.62 3.50 6.11
N MET A 125 24.55 4.27 5.53
CA MET A 125 24.18 5.05 4.34
C MET A 125 23.84 4.20 3.14
N GLU A 126 24.50 3.06 2.98
CA GLU A 126 24.20 2.11 1.91
C GLU A 126 22.75 1.61 2.02
N SER A 127 22.33 1.17 3.22
CA SER A 127 20.97 0.67 3.43
C SER A 127 19.90 1.77 3.25
N ILE A 128 20.18 2.99 3.72
CA ILE A 128 19.24 4.12 3.56
C ILE A 128 19.07 4.50 2.09
N LEU A 129 20.16 4.52 1.30
CA LEU A 129 20.09 4.83 -0.12
C LEU A 129 19.45 3.69 -0.93
N ASP A 130 19.72 2.43 -0.54
CA ASP A 130 19.05 1.27 -1.14
C ASP A 130 17.54 1.31 -0.86
N TRP A 131 17.11 1.70 0.34
CA TRP A 131 15.70 1.91 0.62
C TRP A 131 15.04 2.88 -0.39
N TYR A 132 15.66 4.02 -0.70
CA TYR A 132 15.10 4.97 -1.67
C TYR A 132 14.93 4.35 -3.06
N LYS A 133 15.93 3.57 -3.47
CA LYS A 133 15.95 2.86 -4.76
C LYS A 133 14.88 1.78 -4.81
N GLU A 134 14.82 0.91 -3.81
CA GLU A 134 13.88 -0.21 -3.73
C GLU A 134 12.44 0.29 -3.73
N GLU A 135 12.16 1.29 -2.90
CA GLU A 135 10.86 1.93 -2.82
C GLU A 135 10.46 2.58 -4.15
N GLY A 136 11.38 3.28 -4.82
CA GLY A 136 11.11 3.86 -6.13
C GLY A 136 10.76 2.82 -7.20
N MET A 137 11.41 1.64 -7.16
CA MET A 137 11.08 0.52 -8.05
C MET A 137 9.71 -0.09 -7.74
N ILE A 138 9.35 -0.21 -6.46
CA ILE A 138 8.02 -0.65 -6.01
C ILE A 138 6.94 0.30 -6.55
N PHE A 139 7.15 1.61 -6.38
CA PHE A 139 6.21 2.63 -6.84
C PHE A 139 6.02 2.59 -8.34
N LYS A 140 7.11 2.47 -9.12
CA LYS A 140 7.05 2.33 -10.58
C LYS A 140 6.11 1.19 -11.01
N GLY A 141 6.10 0.07 -10.28
CA GLY A 141 5.24 -1.09 -10.54
C GLY A 141 3.77 -0.95 -10.09
N GLY A 142 3.37 0.18 -9.50
CA GLY A 142 1.96 0.41 -9.13
C GLY A 142 1.60 0.11 -7.68
N SER A 143 2.60 -0.21 -6.85
CA SER A 143 2.40 -0.71 -5.48
C SER A 143 2.96 0.27 -4.44
N GLY A 144 2.63 0.05 -3.18
CA GLY A 144 3.09 0.88 -2.06
C GLY A 144 3.97 0.10 -1.08
N ALA A 145 4.78 0.84 -0.33
CA ALA A 145 5.77 0.29 0.59
C ALA A 145 5.65 0.94 1.97
N GLY A 146 5.89 0.17 3.02
CA GLY A 146 6.05 0.69 4.37
C GLY A 146 7.31 0.17 5.03
N LEU A 147 7.81 0.92 6.02
CA LEU A 147 8.97 0.54 6.80
C LEU A 147 8.98 1.21 8.17
N ASN A 148 9.74 0.63 9.09
CA ASN A 148 10.02 1.20 10.39
C ASN A 148 11.44 1.78 10.43
N LEU A 149 11.57 3.07 10.74
CA LEU A 149 12.85 3.79 10.76
C LEU A 149 13.58 3.66 12.10
N SER A 150 13.01 2.97 13.09
CA SER A 150 13.52 2.95 14.47
C SER A 150 14.87 2.28 14.63
N ARG A 151 15.38 1.59 13.60
CA ARG A 151 16.75 1.07 13.56
C ARG A 151 17.79 2.17 13.31
N ILE A 152 17.41 3.26 12.64
CA ILE A 152 18.29 4.39 12.35
C ILE A 152 18.53 5.17 13.65
N ARG A 153 19.79 5.55 13.91
CA ARG A 153 20.13 6.33 15.10
C ARG A 153 19.45 7.70 15.09
N SER A 154 19.11 8.20 16.26
CA SER A 154 18.47 9.50 16.44
C SER A 154 19.41 10.67 16.15
N SER A 155 18.83 11.84 15.92
CA SER A 155 19.56 13.10 15.76
C SER A 155 20.35 13.53 17.00
N LYS A 156 20.05 12.91 18.15
CA LYS A 156 20.71 13.13 19.44
C LYS A 156 21.96 12.26 19.64
N GLU A 157 22.22 11.33 18.72
CA GLU A 157 23.33 10.37 18.80
C GLU A 157 24.51 10.77 17.89
N LEU A 158 25.74 10.41 18.32
CA LEU A 158 26.97 10.80 17.63
C LEU A 158 27.31 9.89 16.43
N LEU A 159 27.97 10.48 15.44
CA LEU A 159 28.62 9.78 14.34
C LEU A 159 30.06 9.37 14.72
N SER A 160 30.57 8.29 14.13
CA SER A 160 31.95 7.84 14.31
C SER A 160 32.99 8.87 13.84
N SER A 161 32.63 9.70 12.87
CA SER A 161 33.44 10.81 12.34
C SER A 161 33.41 12.08 13.21
N GLY A 162 32.62 12.10 14.28
CA GLY A 162 32.27 13.31 15.04
C GLY A 162 31.04 14.03 14.47
N GLY A 163 30.37 14.80 15.33
CA GLY A 163 29.10 15.48 15.04
C GLY A 163 27.87 14.61 15.36
N ASN A 164 26.69 15.26 15.36
CA ASN A 164 25.41 14.59 15.57
C ASN A 164 24.91 13.96 14.26
N ALA A 165 24.22 12.84 14.38
CA ALA A 165 23.54 12.20 13.24
C ALA A 165 22.38 13.07 12.74
N SER A 166 21.95 12.83 11.50
CA SER A 166 20.80 13.55 10.93
C SER A 166 19.45 13.08 11.49
N GLY A 167 19.38 11.87 12.04
CA GLY A 167 18.15 11.24 12.51
C GLY A 167 17.22 10.73 11.40
N PRO A 168 16.30 9.80 11.71
CA PRO A 168 15.34 9.25 10.76
C PRO A 168 14.43 10.30 10.11
N VAL A 169 14.04 11.36 10.84
CA VAL A 169 13.14 12.41 10.33
C VAL A 169 13.76 13.20 9.16
N SER A 170 15.09 13.34 9.16
CA SER A 170 15.82 13.98 8.06
C SER A 170 15.84 13.09 6.81
N PHE A 171 16.15 11.79 6.97
CA PHE A 171 16.12 10.84 5.85
C PHE A 171 14.70 10.60 5.32
N MET A 172 13.68 10.66 6.18
CA MET A 172 12.28 10.63 5.77
C MET A 172 11.94 11.75 4.78
N ARG A 173 12.53 12.95 4.95
CA ARG A 173 12.35 14.09 4.02
C ARG A 173 12.87 13.77 2.61
N GLY A 174 14.05 13.15 2.54
CA GLY A 174 14.65 12.75 1.26
C GLY A 174 13.82 11.67 0.55
N ALA A 175 13.34 10.67 1.32
CA ALA A 175 12.47 9.62 0.80
C ALA A 175 11.12 10.18 0.30
N ASP A 176 10.53 11.13 1.03
CA ASP A 176 9.28 11.79 0.65
C ASP A 176 9.43 12.56 -0.67
N ALA A 177 10.51 13.32 -0.83
CA ALA A 177 10.81 14.01 -2.08
C ALA A 177 10.98 13.01 -3.25
N SER A 178 11.69 11.90 -3.03
CA SER A 178 11.82 10.82 -4.02
C SER A 178 10.45 10.27 -4.42
N ALA A 179 9.60 9.96 -3.44
CA ALA A 179 8.24 9.44 -3.68
C ALA A 179 7.38 10.42 -4.50
N GLY A 180 7.46 11.72 -4.21
CA GLY A 180 6.73 12.77 -4.93
C GLY A 180 7.09 12.89 -6.42
N THR A 181 8.30 12.46 -6.81
CA THR A 181 8.74 12.50 -8.22
C THR A 181 8.27 11.30 -9.05
N ILE A 182 7.88 10.19 -8.40
CA ILE A 182 7.62 8.92 -9.08
C ILE A 182 6.12 8.74 -9.30
N LYS A 183 5.73 8.60 -10.58
CA LYS A 183 4.35 8.25 -10.97
C LYS A 183 4.16 6.74 -10.95
N SER A 184 3.17 6.27 -10.19
CA SER A 184 2.99 4.86 -9.91
C SER A 184 2.24 4.11 -11.03
N GLY A 185 2.74 2.94 -11.42
CA GLY A 185 2.09 2.04 -12.39
C GLY A 185 2.04 2.56 -13.83
N GLY A 186 2.88 3.54 -14.19
CA GLY A 186 2.81 4.25 -15.48
C GLY A 186 1.52 5.07 -15.67
N ALA A 187 0.74 5.26 -14.60
CA ALA A 187 -0.48 6.05 -14.56
C ALA A 187 -0.26 7.33 -13.74
N THR A 188 -1.26 8.22 -13.70
CA THR A 188 -1.23 9.48 -12.93
C THR A 188 -1.37 9.29 -11.40
N ARG A 189 -1.08 8.10 -10.85
CA ARG A 189 -1.26 7.81 -9.42
C ARG A 189 -0.01 8.20 -8.64
N ARG A 190 -0.20 8.82 -7.47
CA ARG A 190 0.88 9.13 -6.52
C ARG A 190 1.40 7.85 -5.86
N ALA A 191 2.68 7.85 -5.51
CA ALA A 191 3.26 6.83 -4.63
C ALA A 191 2.49 6.76 -3.30
N ALA A 192 2.46 5.58 -2.68
CA ALA A 192 1.84 5.36 -1.38
C ALA A 192 2.87 4.76 -0.44
N LYS A 193 3.13 5.46 0.67
CA LYS A 193 4.19 5.14 1.62
C LYS A 193 3.66 5.06 3.05
N MET A 194 4.20 4.16 3.87
CA MET A 194 4.06 4.19 5.33
C MET A 194 5.44 4.40 5.96
N VAL A 195 5.52 5.31 6.93
CA VAL A 195 6.69 5.50 7.78
C VAL A 195 6.30 5.28 9.22
N ILE A 196 7.03 4.39 9.89
CA ILE A 196 6.79 4.03 11.27
C ILE A 196 7.99 4.44 12.13
N LEU A 197 7.71 4.94 13.32
CA LEU A 197 8.70 5.15 14.37
C LEU A 197 8.17 4.62 15.71
N ASP A 198 9.01 3.88 16.42
CA ASP A 198 8.70 3.31 17.73
C ASP A 198 8.66 4.43 18.76
N VAL A 199 7.72 4.31 19.71
CA VAL A 199 7.43 5.37 20.68
C VAL A 199 8.60 5.72 21.61
N ASP A 200 9.57 4.81 21.77
CA ASP A 200 10.79 5.01 22.56
C ASP A 200 11.95 5.60 21.77
N HIS A 201 11.76 5.95 20.50
CA HIS A 201 12.82 6.55 19.70
C HIS A 201 13.09 8.01 20.17
N PRO A 202 14.35 8.44 20.33
CA PRO A 202 14.65 9.80 20.84
C PRO A 202 14.16 10.97 19.98
N ASP A 203 13.92 10.74 18.68
CA ASP A 203 13.32 11.72 17.76
C ASP A 203 11.77 11.61 17.64
N ILE A 204 11.10 10.91 18.57
CA ILE A 204 9.65 10.65 18.47
C ILE A 204 8.79 11.92 18.43
N GLU A 205 9.14 12.94 19.20
CA GLU A 205 8.39 14.21 19.21
C GLU A 205 8.51 14.95 17.88
N ASP A 206 9.71 15.00 17.30
CA ASP A 206 9.94 15.60 15.99
C ASP A 206 9.16 14.85 14.91
N PHE A 207 9.13 13.52 14.99
CA PHE A 207 8.36 12.68 14.08
C PHE A 207 6.86 13.01 14.13
N ILE A 208 6.28 13.10 15.34
CA ILE A 208 4.87 13.44 15.56
C ILE A 208 4.53 14.83 14.98
N GLU A 209 5.42 15.81 15.15
CA GLU A 209 5.15 17.20 14.76
C GLU A 209 5.41 17.50 13.28
N THR A 210 6.09 16.61 12.54
CA THR A 210 6.52 16.87 11.15
C THR A 210 5.40 17.38 10.24
N LYS A 211 4.29 16.65 10.17
CA LYS A 211 3.15 17.01 9.31
C LYS A 211 2.36 18.20 9.85
N VAL A 212 2.29 18.38 11.16
CA VAL A 212 1.61 19.53 11.76
C VAL A 212 2.29 20.83 11.32
N LYS A 213 3.63 20.87 11.39
CA LYS A 213 4.43 22.02 10.96
C LYS A 213 4.27 22.31 9.46
N GLU A 214 4.15 21.27 8.62
CA GLU A 214 3.92 21.45 7.18
C GLU A 214 2.48 21.87 6.85
N GLU A 215 1.47 21.46 7.62
CA GLU A 215 0.09 21.98 7.51
C GLU A 215 -0.01 23.46 7.91
N GLU A 216 0.72 23.88 8.95
CA GLU A 216 0.84 25.29 9.30
C GLU A 216 1.49 26.09 8.18
N LYS A 217 2.54 25.54 7.55
CA LYS A 217 3.17 26.14 6.36
C LYS A 217 2.19 26.23 5.20
N ILE A 218 1.39 25.19 4.92
CA ILE A 218 0.35 25.21 3.88
C ILE A 218 -0.62 26.37 4.11
N ARG A 219 -1.11 26.53 5.35
CA ARG A 219 -2.05 27.62 5.70
C ARG A 219 -1.42 28.99 5.50
N ALA A 220 -0.18 29.17 5.96
CA ALA A 220 0.53 30.44 5.80
C ALA A 220 0.79 30.79 4.33
N LEU A 221 1.18 29.82 3.50
CA LEU A 221 1.41 30.02 2.07
C LEU A 221 0.10 30.31 1.31
N ARG A 222 -0.97 29.57 1.62
CA ARG A 222 -2.29 29.85 1.05
C ARG A 222 -2.76 31.27 1.38
N ASP A 223 -2.61 31.69 2.63
CA ASP A 223 -3.01 33.02 3.08
C ASP A 223 -2.14 34.13 2.45
N ALA A 224 -0.93 33.79 2.00
CA ALA A 224 -0.06 34.65 1.20
C ALA A 224 -0.36 34.63 -0.33
N GLY A 225 -1.32 33.81 -0.78
CA GLY A 225 -1.81 33.76 -2.15
C GLY A 225 -1.22 32.67 -3.04
N PHE A 226 -0.47 31.70 -2.49
CA PHE A 226 0.01 30.54 -3.23
C PHE A 226 -1.10 29.50 -3.47
N ASP A 227 -1.04 28.77 -4.58
CA ASP A 227 -2.00 27.73 -4.94
C ASP A 227 -1.67 26.41 -4.20
N MET A 228 -2.15 26.35 -2.96
CA MET A 228 -1.97 25.21 -2.06
C MET A 228 -3.14 24.21 -2.12
N ASP A 229 -4.01 24.30 -3.12
CA ASP A 229 -5.09 23.32 -3.31
C ASP A 229 -4.53 21.93 -3.68
N LEU A 230 -5.39 20.91 -3.56
CA LEU A 230 -5.04 19.56 -4.00
C LEU A 230 -4.85 19.54 -5.52
N GLY A 231 -3.59 19.48 -5.96
CA GLY A 231 -3.20 19.55 -7.36
C GLY A 231 -2.87 20.97 -7.85
N GLY A 232 -2.78 21.94 -6.95
CA GLY A 232 -2.25 23.28 -7.25
C GLY A 232 -0.75 23.25 -7.54
N ASP A 233 -0.24 24.32 -8.15
CA ASP A 233 1.15 24.37 -8.61
C ASP A 233 2.16 24.45 -7.45
N ASP A 234 1.79 25.10 -6.34
CA ASP A 234 2.71 25.42 -5.24
C ASP A 234 2.77 24.33 -4.14
N ILE A 235 1.77 23.45 -4.08
CA ILE A 235 1.67 22.37 -3.07
C ILE A 235 2.86 21.39 -3.12
N THR A 236 3.55 21.33 -4.26
CA THR A 236 4.67 20.42 -4.49
C THR A 236 5.91 20.74 -3.65
N SER A 237 5.98 21.94 -3.07
CA SER A 237 7.07 22.39 -2.20
C SER A 237 6.95 21.91 -0.74
N VAL A 238 5.80 21.36 -0.36
CA VAL A 238 5.49 20.92 1.02
C VAL A 238 6.02 19.52 1.25
N GLN A 239 6.64 19.30 2.42
CA GLN A 239 7.30 18.05 2.76
C GLN A 239 6.37 17.08 3.49
N TYR A 240 6.75 15.80 3.49
CA TYR A 240 6.11 14.71 4.23
C TYR A 240 4.66 14.41 3.80
N GLN A 241 4.29 14.77 2.56
CA GLN A 241 2.92 14.64 2.05
C GLN A 241 2.65 13.32 1.33
N ASN A 242 3.69 12.53 1.04
CA ASN A 242 3.56 11.27 0.26
C ASN A 242 3.52 10.02 1.14
N ALA A 243 3.66 10.16 2.46
CA ALA A 243 3.64 9.07 3.42
C ALA A 243 2.47 9.20 4.40
N ASN A 244 1.91 8.08 4.82
CA ASN A 244 1.24 7.95 6.11
C ASN A 244 2.31 7.77 7.19
N ASN A 245 2.15 8.43 8.33
CA ASN A 245 3.02 8.30 9.48
C ASN A 245 2.28 7.52 10.56
N SER A 246 2.96 6.60 11.23
CA SER A 246 2.40 5.90 12.39
C SER A 246 3.42 5.78 13.51
N VAL A 247 2.98 6.01 14.73
CA VAL A 247 3.76 5.71 15.93
C VAL A 247 3.45 4.30 16.37
N ARG A 248 4.49 3.51 16.58
CA ARG A 248 4.37 2.14 17.07
C ARG A 248 4.54 2.12 18.59
N VAL A 249 3.42 1.92 19.29
CA VAL A 249 3.35 1.95 20.75
C VAL A 249 3.42 0.54 21.32
N ASN A 250 4.04 0.39 22.49
CA ASN A 250 4.11 -0.87 23.23
C ASN A 250 3.30 -0.79 24.54
N ASP A 251 3.05 -1.94 25.15
CA ASP A 251 2.28 -2.07 26.39
C ASP A 251 2.90 -1.28 27.54
N THR A 252 4.23 -1.19 27.59
CA THR A 252 4.95 -0.42 28.62
C THR A 252 4.59 1.07 28.54
N PHE A 253 4.62 1.65 27.34
CA PHE A 253 4.21 3.02 27.11
C PHE A 253 2.72 3.22 27.44
N MET A 254 1.84 2.34 26.96
CA MET A 254 0.40 2.47 27.20
C MET A 254 0.06 2.39 28.69
N LYS A 255 0.71 1.52 29.46
CA LYS A 255 0.57 1.47 30.93
C LYS A 255 1.08 2.74 31.61
N ALA A 256 2.19 3.31 31.13
CA ALA A 256 2.69 4.60 31.63
C ALA A 256 1.69 5.74 31.34
N VAL A 257 1.03 5.74 30.17
CA VAL A 257 -0.06 6.67 29.84
C VAL A 257 -1.23 6.51 30.81
N GLU A 258 -1.68 5.30 31.10
CA GLU A 258 -2.81 5.08 32.02
C GLU A 258 -2.49 5.56 33.45
N THR A 259 -1.32 5.18 33.96
CA THR A 259 -0.88 5.44 35.34
C THR A 259 -0.35 6.87 35.54
N GLY A 260 -0.07 7.61 34.47
CA GLY A 260 0.55 8.95 34.55
C GLY A 260 2.03 8.89 34.93
N GLY A 261 2.74 7.88 34.45
CA GLY A 261 4.17 7.71 34.65
C GLY A 261 5.03 8.34 33.54
N LYS A 262 6.34 8.29 33.78
CA LYS A 262 7.37 8.64 32.79
C LYS A 262 7.66 7.48 31.85
N PHE A 263 8.23 7.79 30.70
CA PHE A 263 8.67 6.84 29.70
C PHE A 263 10.05 7.23 29.15
N GLY A 264 10.95 6.24 29.03
CA GLY A 264 12.31 6.45 28.57
C GLY A 264 12.43 6.39 27.04
N LEU A 265 13.20 7.32 26.48
CA LEU A 265 13.62 7.30 25.08
C LEU A 265 15.02 6.69 24.98
N THR A 266 15.15 5.65 24.15
CA THR A 266 16.28 4.73 24.16
C THR A 266 17.21 4.97 22.98
N SER A 267 18.50 5.16 23.25
CA SER A 267 19.54 5.24 22.22
C SER A 267 19.56 3.95 21.38
N ARG A 268 19.59 4.09 20.05
CA ARG A 268 19.72 2.94 19.14
C ARG A 268 21.14 2.40 19.06
N MET A 269 22.13 3.21 19.46
CA MET A 269 23.54 2.84 19.51
C MET A 269 23.93 2.11 20.79
N THR A 270 23.44 2.55 21.96
CA THR A 270 23.85 1.99 23.26
C THR A 270 22.79 1.15 23.96
N GLY A 271 21.51 1.32 23.61
CA GLY A 271 20.39 0.69 24.31
C GLY A 271 20.07 1.32 25.67
N GLU A 272 20.74 2.42 26.03
CA GLU A 272 20.48 3.15 27.28
C GLU A 272 19.38 4.21 27.07
N VAL A 273 18.61 4.47 28.13
CA VAL A 273 17.67 5.59 28.16
C VAL A 273 18.47 6.89 28.24
N ILE A 274 18.34 7.74 27.22
CA ILE A 274 19.05 9.03 27.14
C ILE A 274 18.17 10.23 27.49
N GLU A 275 16.86 10.03 27.51
CA GLU A 275 15.87 11.05 27.84
C GLU A 275 14.62 10.40 28.44
N GLU A 276 13.90 11.10 29.31
CA GLU A 276 12.61 10.68 29.82
C GLU A 276 11.53 11.71 29.50
N VAL A 277 10.34 11.25 29.14
CA VAL A 277 9.17 12.08 28.85
C VAL A 277 7.98 11.67 29.71
N GLU A 278 7.05 12.60 29.96
CA GLU A 278 5.77 12.28 30.58
C GLU A 278 4.87 11.57 29.55
N ALA A 279 4.52 10.30 29.81
CA ALA A 279 3.85 9.46 28.81
C ALA A 279 2.49 10.04 28.37
N LYS A 280 1.71 10.58 29.33
CA LYS A 280 0.44 11.26 29.03
C LYS A 280 0.62 12.48 28.12
N THR A 281 1.69 13.24 28.32
CA THR A 281 1.98 14.42 27.50
C THR A 281 2.37 14.03 26.09
N LEU A 282 3.22 13.01 25.92
CA LEU A 282 3.58 12.49 24.60
C LEU A 282 2.35 11.94 23.86
N PHE A 283 1.53 11.12 24.54
CA PHE A 283 0.29 10.60 23.96
C PHE A 283 -0.71 11.70 23.59
N ARG A 284 -0.80 12.75 24.42
CA ARG A 284 -1.62 13.92 24.11
C ARG A 284 -1.13 14.64 22.85
N LYS A 285 0.18 14.80 22.70
CA LYS A 285 0.80 15.39 21.50
C LYS A 285 0.47 14.59 20.25
N MET A 286 0.52 13.25 20.31
CA MET A 286 0.09 12.38 19.22
C MET A 286 -1.37 12.61 18.83
N ALA A 287 -2.27 12.68 19.82
CA ALA A 287 -3.70 12.89 19.58
C ALA A 287 -3.99 14.29 18.99
N GLU A 288 -3.28 15.32 19.45
CA GLU A 288 -3.41 16.69 18.93
C GLU A 288 -2.87 16.81 17.50
N ALA A 289 -1.74 16.15 17.19
CA ALA A 289 -1.24 16.05 15.82
C ALA A 289 -2.24 15.36 14.90
N ALA A 290 -2.77 14.19 15.32
CA ALA A 290 -3.76 13.46 14.55
C ALA A 290 -5.06 14.27 14.33
N TRP A 291 -5.45 15.08 15.32
CA TRP A 291 -6.57 16.01 15.14
C TRP A 291 -6.25 17.13 14.14
N ALA A 292 -5.02 17.65 14.15
CA ALA A 292 -4.60 18.76 13.31
C ALA A 292 -4.39 18.37 11.83
N CYS A 293 -3.86 17.18 11.56
CA CYS A 293 -3.44 16.76 10.23
C CYS A 293 -3.73 15.29 9.86
N ALA A 294 -4.51 14.55 10.65
CA ALA A 294 -4.82 13.12 10.49
C ALA A 294 -3.63 12.15 10.69
N ASP A 295 -2.48 12.65 11.14
CA ASP A 295 -1.27 11.87 11.43
C ASP A 295 -0.63 12.29 12.77
N PRO A 296 0.11 11.39 13.44
CA PRO A 296 0.34 10.01 13.06
C PRO A 296 -0.80 9.06 13.47
N GLY A 297 -0.96 7.96 12.74
CA GLY A 297 -1.68 6.78 13.19
C GLY A 297 -0.96 6.05 14.33
N ILE A 298 -1.57 4.98 14.85
CA ILE A 298 -0.99 4.15 15.92
C ILE A 298 -0.93 2.68 15.49
N GLN A 299 0.18 2.02 15.80
CA GLN A 299 0.34 0.56 15.71
C GLN A 299 0.66 -0.02 17.08
N TYR A 300 -0.06 -1.05 17.51
CA TYR A 300 0.12 -1.68 18.82
C TYR A 300 1.12 -2.84 18.72
N ASP A 301 2.40 -2.55 18.97
CA ASP A 301 3.54 -3.43 18.72
C ASP A 301 3.39 -4.81 19.36
N ASP A 302 3.05 -4.85 20.65
CA ASP A 302 2.96 -6.09 21.41
C ASP A 302 1.75 -6.92 20.99
N THR A 303 0.61 -6.28 20.70
CA THR A 303 -0.58 -6.97 20.19
C THR A 303 -0.32 -7.57 18.81
N ILE A 304 0.31 -6.82 17.91
CA ILE A 304 0.68 -7.29 16.56
C ILE A 304 1.59 -8.51 16.65
N ASN A 305 2.63 -8.46 17.49
CA ASN A 305 3.57 -9.58 17.63
C ASN A 305 2.98 -10.76 18.42
N HIS A 306 2.03 -10.51 19.33
CA HIS A 306 1.30 -11.59 20.02
C HIS A 306 0.50 -12.45 19.04
N TRP A 307 -0.03 -11.85 17.97
CA TRP A 307 -0.79 -12.55 16.93
C TRP A 307 0.07 -13.02 15.76
N HIS A 308 1.40 -12.91 15.88
CA HIS A 308 2.29 -13.31 14.82
C HIS A 308 2.24 -14.83 14.59
N THR A 309 1.95 -15.23 13.36
CA THR A 309 1.86 -16.63 12.96
C THR A 309 3.21 -17.29 12.66
N CYS A 310 4.31 -16.54 12.55
CA CYS A 310 5.66 -17.09 12.34
C CYS A 310 6.76 -16.35 13.14
N PRO A 311 6.62 -16.24 14.49
CA PRO A 311 7.51 -15.43 15.32
C PRO A 311 8.97 -15.89 15.30
N GLU A 312 9.22 -17.19 15.11
CA GLU A 312 10.59 -17.74 15.01
C GLU A 312 11.33 -17.30 13.73
N SER A 313 10.61 -16.78 12.73
CA SER A 313 11.21 -16.28 11.49
C SER A 313 11.61 -14.80 11.56
N GLY A 314 11.24 -14.11 12.64
CA GLY A 314 11.55 -12.71 12.88
C GLY A 314 10.38 -11.96 13.52
N ARG A 315 10.66 -10.72 13.94
CA ARG A 315 9.64 -9.81 14.48
C ARG A 315 8.91 -9.11 13.34
N ILE A 316 7.62 -8.82 13.52
CA ILE A 316 6.91 -7.86 12.67
C ILE A 316 7.36 -6.47 13.11
N ASN A 317 8.12 -5.75 12.28
CA ASN A 317 8.63 -4.41 12.64
C ASN A 317 7.80 -3.28 12.04
N GLY A 318 7.02 -3.53 10.99
CA GLY A 318 6.15 -2.53 10.40
C GLY A 318 4.95 -3.10 9.66
N SER A 319 4.36 -2.25 8.83
CA SER A 319 3.22 -2.56 7.97
C SER A 319 3.40 -1.97 6.59
N ASN A 320 2.51 -2.31 5.66
CA ASN A 320 2.35 -1.60 4.40
C ASN A 320 1.66 -0.21 4.58
N PRO A 321 1.46 0.58 3.51
CA PRO A 321 0.85 1.91 3.55
C PRO A 321 -0.46 2.08 4.32
N CYS A 322 -1.36 1.09 4.28
CA CYS A 322 -2.69 1.20 4.88
C CYS A 322 -2.84 0.33 6.15
N SER A 323 -1.75 -0.27 6.65
CA SER A 323 -1.69 -1.07 7.88
C SER A 323 -2.56 -2.34 7.92
N GLU A 324 -3.04 -2.83 6.78
CA GLU A 324 -3.79 -4.08 6.63
C GLU A 324 -2.88 -5.31 6.44
N TYR A 325 -1.61 -5.11 6.07
CA TYR A 325 -0.61 -6.15 5.96
C TYR A 325 0.49 -5.98 7.00
N MET A 326 0.57 -6.95 7.93
CA MET A 326 1.49 -6.99 9.06
C MET A 326 2.30 -8.28 9.02
N HIS A 327 3.57 -8.19 8.63
CA HIS A 327 4.42 -9.37 8.51
C HIS A 327 5.91 -9.01 8.54
N LEU A 328 6.78 -10.00 8.31
CA LEU A 328 8.24 -9.84 8.30
C LEU A 328 8.69 -8.76 7.31
N ASP A 329 9.79 -8.08 7.60
CA ASP A 329 10.35 -7.12 6.67
C ASP A 329 10.87 -7.79 5.39
N ASN A 330 10.93 -7.02 4.30
CA ASN A 330 11.29 -7.49 2.96
C ASN A 330 10.36 -8.61 2.50
N THR A 331 9.06 -8.38 2.64
CA THR A 331 8.00 -9.26 2.15
C THR A 331 6.99 -8.45 1.36
N SER A 332 6.09 -9.15 0.67
CA SER A 332 4.98 -8.52 -0.02
C SER A 332 3.70 -9.33 0.12
N CYS A 333 2.58 -8.67 -0.12
CA CYS A 333 1.26 -9.27 -0.09
C CYS A 333 0.49 -8.91 -1.35
N ASN A 334 -0.11 -9.92 -1.98
CA ASN A 334 -1.14 -9.75 -2.99
C ASN A 334 -2.51 -9.68 -2.31
N LEU A 335 -3.38 -8.81 -2.82
CA LEU A 335 -4.70 -8.58 -2.23
C LEU A 335 -5.81 -8.87 -3.22
N ALA A 336 -6.94 -9.31 -2.70
CA ALA A 336 -8.20 -9.38 -3.42
C ALA A 336 -9.34 -9.00 -2.50
N SER A 337 -10.45 -8.53 -3.08
CA SER A 337 -11.64 -8.15 -2.31
C SER A 337 -12.89 -8.77 -2.92
N LEU A 338 -13.68 -9.46 -2.10
CA LEU A 338 -14.99 -9.98 -2.50
C LEU A 338 -16.07 -8.91 -2.34
N ASN A 339 -16.98 -8.83 -3.31
CA ASN A 339 -18.18 -7.99 -3.23
C ASN A 339 -19.28 -8.74 -2.48
N LEU A 340 -19.49 -8.43 -1.20
CA LEU A 340 -20.43 -9.19 -0.36
C LEU A 340 -21.88 -9.08 -0.84
N MET A 341 -22.22 -7.99 -1.53
CA MET A 341 -23.57 -7.79 -2.09
C MET A 341 -23.93 -8.84 -3.14
N LYS A 342 -22.94 -9.50 -3.77
CA LYS A 342 -23.17 -10.57 -4.76
C LYS A 342 -23.61 -11.90 -4.15
N PHE A 343 -23.53 -12.01 -2.83
CA PHE A 343 -23.92 -13.18 -2.07
C PHE A 343 -25.20 -12.95 -1.25
N LEU A 344 -25.72 -11.72 -1.24
CA LEU A 344 -27.02 -11.43 -0.64
C LEU A 344 -28.15 -11.82 -1.60
N LYS A 345 -29.11 -12.57 -1.07
CA LYS A 345 -30.37 -12.90 -1.72
C LYS A 345 -31.49 -12.21 -0.97
N ASP A 346 -32.38 -11.56 -1.69
CA ASP A 346 -33.63 -11.02 -1.15
C ASP A 346 -34.77 -11.86 -1.72
N ASP A 347 -35.65 -12.37 -0.87
CA ASP A 347 -36.88 -12.98 -1.35
C ASP A 347 -37.90 -11.89 -1.69
N SER A 348 -38.84 -12.20 -2.59
CA SER A 348 -39.90 -11.25 -2.97
C SER A 348 -40.82 -10.81 -1.81
N LYS A 349 -40.58 -11.31 -0.59
CA LYS A 349 -41.32 -11.03 0.64
C LYS A 349 -40.48 -10.19 1.63
N GLY A 350 -39.29 -9.74 1.24
CA GLY A 350 -38.40 -8.90 2.04
C GLY A 350 -37.52 -9.65 3.04
N ASN A 351 -37.38 -10.97 2.93
CA ASN A 351 -36.43 -11.73 3.73
C ASN A 351 -35.07 -11.80 3.03
N GLN A 352 -34.04 -11.33 3.72
CA GLN A 352 -32.66 -11.39 3.24
C GLN A 352 -31.95 -12.64 3.75
N SER A 353 -31.17 -13.28 2.88
CA SER A 353 -30.29 -14.41 3.23
C SER A 353 -28.93 -14.24 2.57
N PHE A 354 -27.89 -14.83 3.17
CA PHE A 354 -26.53 -14.82 2.64
C PHE A 354 -26.19 -16.20 2.07
N ASP A 355 -25.71 -16.23 0.83
CA ASP A 355 -25.30 -17.45 0.13
C ASP A 355 -23.91 -17.91 0.59
N VAL A 356 -23.87 -18.51 1.78
CA VAL A 356 -22.63 -18.98 2.43
C VAL A 356 -21.89 -20.01 1.57
N GLU A 357 -22.63 -20.93 0.94
CA GLU A 357 -22.04 -21.99 0.13
C GLU A 357 -21.31 -21.40 -1.09
N ARG A 358 -21.97 -20.52 -1.83
CA ARG A 358 -21.34 -19.84 -2.96
C ARG A 358 -20.18 -18.96 -2.51
N PHE A 359 -20.31 -18.26 -1.38
CA PHE A 359 -19.23 -17.43 -0.83
C PHE A 359 -17.99 -18.27 -0.55
N ALA A 360 -18.12 -19.42 0.13
CA ALA A 360 -17.00 -20.31 0.40
C ALA A 360 -16.31 -20.79 -0.88
N LYS A 361 -17.08 -21.17 -1.92
CA LYS A 361 -16.53 -21.59 -3.22
C LYS A 361 -15.79 -20.49 -3.96
N VAL A 362 -16.27 -19.25 -3.91
CA VAL A 362 -15.55 -18.12 -4.49
C VAL A 362 -14.27 -17.82 -3.70
N VAL A 363 -14.30 -17.93 -2.36
CA VAL A 363 -13.08 -17.76 -1.54
C VAL A 363 -12.02 -18.80 -1.92
N GLU A 364 -12.39 -20.09 -2.08
CA GLU A 364 -11.49 -21.14 -2.55
C GLU A 364 -10.85 -20.78 -3.91
N LEU A 365 -11.66 -20.39 -4.90
CA LEU A 365 -11.19 -19.96 -6.23
C LEU A 365 -10.21 -18.79 -6.15
N VAL A 366 -10.55 -17.76 -5.36
CA VAL A 366 -9.73 -16.54 -5.23
C VAL A 366 -8.41 -16.84 -4.54
N ILE A 367 -8.41 -17.65 -3.47
CA ILE A 367 -7.17 -18.09 -2.80
C ILE A 367 -6.28 -18.84 -3.80
N THR A 368 -6.82 -19.79 -4.55
CA THR A 368 -6.05 -20.53 -5.56
C THR A 368 -5.44 -19.59 -6.60
N ALA A 369 -6.21 -18.65 -7.12
CA ALA A 369 -5.69 -17.68 -8.10
C ALA A 369 -4.58 -16.82 -7.49
N MET A 370 -4.80 -16.27 -6.28
CA MET A 370 -3.81 -15.46 -5.58
C MET A 370 -2.52 -16.26 -5.32
N ASP A 371 -2.61 -17.52 -4.91
CA ASP A 371 -1.43 -18.36 -4.67
C ASP A 371 -0.65 -18.63 -5.97
N ILE A 372 -1.34 -18.93 -7.08
CA ILE A 372 -0.74 -19.06 -8.42
C ILE A 372 0.04 -17.80 -8.80
N SER A 373 -0.47 -16.61 -8.46
CA SER A 373 0.18 -15.34 -8.80
C SER A 373 1.59 -15.21 -8.24
N ILE A 374 1.85 -15.78 -7.06
CA ILE A 374 3.17 -15.75 -6.41
C ILE A 374 4.22 -16.53 -7.22
N CYS A 375 3.79 -17.55 -7.97
CA CYS A 375 4.69 -18.40 -8.73
C CYS A 375 5.36 -17.64 -9.90
N PHE A 376 4.61 -16.78 -10.58
CA PHE A 376 5.10 -16.03 -11.74
C PHE A 376 5.44 -14.56 -11.45
N ALA A 377 5.16 -14.08 -10.23
CA ALA A 377 5.37 -12.70 -9.85
C ALA A 377 6.85 -12.26 -9.94
N ASP A 378 7.05 -11.08 -10.51
CA ASP A 378 8.33 -10.39 -10.45
C ASP A 378 8.40 -9.51 -9.20
N PHE A 379 9.59 -9.47 -8.58
CA PHE A 379 9.83 -8.72 -7.35
C PHE A 379 10.98 -7.72 -7.55
N PRO A 380 10.91 -6.55 -6.90
CA PRO A 380 11.88 -5.48 -7.08
C PRO A 380 13.28 -5.86 -6.56
N THR A 381 13.35 -6.79 -5.60
CA THR A 381 14.62 -7.27 -5.02
C THR A 381 14.57 -8.79 -4.83
N GLN A 382 15.76 -9.40 -4.82
CA GLN A 382 15.91 -10.83 -4.56
C GLN A 382 15.36 -11.21 -3.18
N LYS A 383 15.70 -10.44 -2.13
CA LYS A 383 15.27 -10.69 -0.75
C LYS A 383 13.74 -10.72 -0.61
N ILE A 384 13.06 -9.75 -1.22
CA ILE A 384 11.59 -9.72 -1.23
C ILE A 384 11.03 -10.93 -1.98
N GLY A 385 11.64 -11.28 -3.11
CA GLY A 385 11.21 -12.43 -3.91
C GLY A 385 11.37 -13.78 -3.19
N GLU A 386 12.48 -13.97 -2.46
CA GLU A 386 12.75 -15.17 -1.67
C GLU A 386 11.75 -15.28 -0.51
N ASN A 387 11.63 -14.24 0.30
CA ASN A 387 10.73 -14.24 1.45
C ASN A 387 9.26 -14.38 1.04
N THR A 388 8.80 -13.63 0.03
CA THR A 388 7.40 -13.73 -0.44
C THR A 388 7.09 -15.15 -0.94
N ARG A 389 8.03 -15.81 -1.63
CA ARG A 389 7.83 -17.19 -2.10
C ARG A 389 7.84 -18.20 -0.96
N ALA A 390 8.66 -17.99 0.07
CA ALA A 390 8.76 -18.89 1.21
C ALA A 390 7.47 -18.90 2.05
N PHE A 391 6.86 -17.73 2.24
CA PHE A 391 5.74 -17.55 3.16
C PHE A 391 4.38 -17.36 2.49
N ARG A 392 4.35 -17.01 1.20
CA ARG A 392 3.16 -16.99 0.33
C ARG A 392 1.98 -16.19 0.90
N GLN A 393 2.24 -14.97 1.37
CA GLN A 393 1.25 -14.17 2.07
C GLN A 393 0.15 -13.66 1.13
N LEU A 394 -1.10 -13.92 1.51
CA LEU A 394 -2.30 -13.51 0.80
C LEU A 394 -3.17 -12.61 1.69
N GLY A 395 -3.74 -11.55 1.14
CA GLY A 395 -4.68 -10.68 1.84
C GLY A 395 -6.04 -10.63 1.16
N ILE A 396 -6.95 -11.51 1.57
CA ILE A 396 -8.35 -11.45 1.15
C ILE A 396 -9.14 -10.55 2.08
N GLY A 397 -9.78 -9.55 1.50
CA GLY A 397 -10.75 -8.69 2.18
C GLY A 397 -12.11 -8.71 1.49
N TYR A 398 -12.93 -7.72 1.81
CA TYR A 398 -14.24 -7.52 1.20
C TYR A 398 -14.50 -6.03 0.98
N ALA A 399 -15.43 -5.73 0.07
CA ALA A 399 -15.87 -4.37 -0.26
C ALA A 399 -17.38 -4.31 -0.47
#